data_AF-A0A7S0G7B6-F1
#
_entry.id   AF-A0A7S0G7B6-F1
#
_cell.length_a   1.000
_cell.length_b   1.000
_cell.length_c   1.000
_cell.angle_alpha   90.00
_cell.angle_beta   90.00
_cell.angle_gamma   90.00
#
_symmetry.space_group_name_H-M   'P 1'
#
loop_
_entity.id
_entity.type
_entity.pdbx_description
1 polymer ?
#
loop_
_entity_poly.entity_id
_entity_poly.type
_entity_poly.pdbx_seq_one_letter_code
_entity_poly.pdbx_strand_id
1 'polypeptide(L)'
;MSESCGGHGHSCEGHNHNTAGGGDGKWDLYKDVDTTRCSVLNAADEDALEGVLRPWEKRLEREPMLQSDADEQLMIYLPFTTAVRIQALSLIGSGGRANPKTLKVFLNVEHMDFDSAESTAPTQEWELVPDDREGNVEYTTKYTKYQNVRSMWLFISENFGGDNTSIQYIGLKGTSTKYRREAVKTSYELRPQVADHKTENESFSRSIL
;
A
#
# COMPACT_ATOMS: atom_id res chain seq x y z
N MET A 1 1.15 62.83 -16.59
CA MET A 1 0.50 61.73 -17.32
C MET A 1 1.43 60.53 -17.31
N SER A 2 1.38 59.69 -16.28
CA SER A 2 1.64 58.24 -16.37
C SER A 2 1.14 57.63 -15.06
N GLU A 3 0.11 56.80 -15.16
CA GLU A 3 -0.51 56.06 -14.08
C GLU A 3 0.34 54.83 -13.74
N SER A 4 0.47 54.46 -12.45
CA SER A 4 1.05 53.19 -12.03
C SER A 4 0.00 52.40 -11.27
N CYS A 5 -0.55 51.39 -11.93
CA CYS A 5 -1.59 50.50 -11.44
C CYS A 5 -1.05 49.54 -10.36
N GLY A 6 -1.89 49.26 -9.37
CA GLY A 6 -1.65 48.25 -8.35
C GLY A 6 -1.94 46.82 -8.83
N GLY A 7 -1.41 45.85 -8.10
CA GLY A 7 -1.73 44.43 -8.26
C GLY A 7 -1.33 43.65 -7.00
N HIS A 8 -2.31 43.37 -6.14
CA HIS A 8 -2.22 42.38 -5.08
C HIS A 8 -2.23 40.98 -5.72
N GLY A 9 -1.15 40.22 -5.54
CA GLY A 9 -1.06 38.82 -5.93
C GLY A 9 -0.76 37.96 -4.71
N HIS A 10 -1.80 37.45 -4.05
CA HIS A 10 -1.66 36.27 -3.20
C HIS A 10 -1.54 35.05 -4.13
N SER A 11 -0.41 34.35 -4.06
CA SER A 11 -0.29 32.99 -4.59
C SER A 11 0.19 32.11 -3.45
N CYS A 12 -0.77 31.41 -2.85
CA CYS A 12 -0.54 30.19 -2.09
C CYS A 12 -0.56 29.06 -3.11
N GLU A 13 0.57 28.40 -3.35
CA GLU A 13 0.57 27.17 -4.12
C GLU A 13 1.37 26.09 -3.39
N GLY A 14 0.66 24.99 -3.14
CA GLY A 14 1.02 23.91 -2.25
C GLY A 14 2.28 23.17 -2.65
N HIS A 15 2.94 22.64 -1.62
CA HIS A 15 3.96 21.62 -1.72
C HIS A 15 3.44 20.40 -2.49
N ASN A 16 3.76 20.31 -3.78
CA ASN A 16 3.71 19.08 -4.53
C ASN A 16 5.14 18.54 -4.63
N HIS A 17 5.49 17.58 -3.77
CA HIS A 17 6.63 16.70 -4.02
C HIS A 17 6.27 15.77 -5.18
N ASN A 18 6.44 16.29 -6.39
CA ASN A 18 6.38 15.51 -7.61
C ASN A 18 7.68 14.70 -7.74
N THR A 19 7.72 13.49 -7.18
CA THR A 19 8.77 12.52 -7.52
C THR A 19 8.54 12.05 -8.96
N ALA A 20 9.37 12.55 -9.87
CA ALA A 20 9.37 12.21 -11.27
C ALA A 20 9.72 10.71 -11.48
N GLY A 21 8.69 9.92 -11.76
CA GLY A 21 8.78 8.51 -12.15
C GLY A 21 7.38 7.97 -12.33
N GLY A 22 6.90 7.91 -13.58
CA GLY A 22 5.53 7.54 -13.92
C GLY A 22 5.07 6.23 -13.28
N GLY A 23 4.14 6.33 -12.34
CA GLY A 23 3.47 5.21 -11.72
C GLY A 23 2.52 5.70 -10.62
N ASP A 24 1.23 5.79 -10.93
CA ASP A 24 0.13 6.12 -10.01
C ASP A 24 -0.09 5.10 -8.87
N GLY A 25 0.93 4.33 -8.48
CA GLY A 25 0.83 3.39 -7.36
C GLY A 25 1.06 4.07 -6.03
N LYS A 26 0.15 3.80 -5.09
CA LYS A 26 0.21 4.30 -3.72
C LYS A 26 0.74 3.20 -2.79
N TRP A 27 1.25 3.61 -1.63
CA TRP A 27 1.66 2.71 -0.54
C TRP A 27 0.46 2.25 0.29
N ASP A 28 -0.55 1.66 -0.36
CA ASP A 28 -1.83 1.31 0.27
C ASP A 28 -2.25 -0.15 0.07
N LEU A 29 -1.43 -0.96 -0.60
CA LEU A 29 -1.68 -2.39 -0.83
C LEU A 29 -1.78 -3.21 0.45
N TYR A 30 -1.35 -2.68 1.60
CA TYR A 30 -1.60 -3.29 2.92
C TYR A 30 -3.08 -3.65 3.12
N LYS A 31 -4.02 -2.83 2.64
CA LYS A 31 -5.47 -3.08 2.75
C LYS A 31 -5.97 -4.27 1.91
N ASP A 32 -5.15 -4.70 0.95
CA ASP A 32 -5.44 -5.82 0.08
C ASP A 32 -4.81 -7.12 0.61
N VAL A 33 -3.89 -7.05 1.57
CA VAL A 33 -3.31 -8.21 2.24
C VAL A 33 -4.34 -8.86 3.15
N ASP A 34 -4.45 -10.18 3.08
CA ASP A 34 -5.31 -10.97 3.94
C ASP A 34 -4.56 -11.39 5.20
N THR A 35 -4.58 -10.53 6.22
CA THR A 35 -3.83 -10.73 7.48
C THR A 35 -4.20 -12.02 8.19
N THR A 36 -5.42 -12.55 7.99
CA THR A 36 -5.89 -13.80 8.62
C THR A 36 -5.22 -15.05 8.07
N ARG A 37 -4.67 -14.97 6.84
CA ARG A 37 -3.97 -16.06 6.17
C ARG A 37 -2.48 -15.78 5.99
N CYS A 38 -2.00 -14.65 6.50
CA CYS A 38 -0.57 -14.41 6.60
C CYS A 38 0.05 -15.44 7.55
N SER A 39 1.27 -15.85 7.24
CA SER A 39 2.05 -16.72 8.12
C SER A 39 3.52 -16.34 8.04
N VAL A 40 4.27 -16.68 9.08
CA VAL A 40 5.71 -16.48 9.13
C VAL A 40 6.36 -17.76 9.66
N LEU A 41 7.50 -18.12 9.09
CA LEU A 41 8.32 -19.24 9.54
C LEU A 41 9.61 -18.68 10.15
N ASN A 42 10.08 -19.35 11.21
CA ASN A 42 11.25 -18.98 12.00
C ASN A 42 11.12 -17.62 12.71
N ALA A 43 9.91 -17.20 13.10
CA ALA A 43 9.72 -16.00 13.93
C ALA A 43 9.67 -16.35 15.43
N ALA A 44 10.29 -15.50 16.25
CA ALA A 44 10.22 -15.60 17.71
C ALA A 44 8.80 -15.29 18.24
N ASP A 45 8.09 -14.39 17.55
CA ASP A 45 6.71 -14.03 17.82
C ASP A 45 5.96 -13.91 16.49
N GLU A 46 5.05 -14.83 16.21
CA GLU A 46 4.30 -14.86 14.95
C GLU A 46 3.26 -13.72 14.87
N ASP A 47 2.70 -13.33 16.01
CA ASP A 47 1.71 -12.26 16.13
C ASP A 47 2.29 -10.88 15.77
N ALA A 48 3.61 -10.68 15.93
CA ALA A 48 4.31 -9.47 15.51
C ALA A 48 4.18 -9.17 14.01
N LEU A 49 3.89 -10.18 13.17
CA LEU A 49 3.71 -10.00 11.73
C LEU A 49 2.59 -9.00 11.41
N GLU A 50 1.47 -9.03 12.15
CA GLU A 50 0.35 -8.11 11.93
C GLU A 50 0.76 -6.66 12.19
N GLY A 51 1.62 -6.40 13.17
CA GLY A 51 2.03 -5.03 13.47
C GLY A 51 3.17 -4.50 12.59
N VAL A 52 3.95 -5.38 11.95
CA VAL A 52 4.95 -5.00 10.93
C VAL A 52 4.29 -4.66 9.59
N LEU A 53 3.16 -5.32 9.28
CA LEU A 53 2.31 -5.01 8.14
C LEU A 53 1.37 -3.86 8.52
N ARG A 54 1.69 -2.63 8.12
CA ARG A 54 0.85 -1.47 8.49
C ARG A 54 0.84 -0.38 7.42
N PRO A 55 -0.02 0.66 7.56
CA PRO A 55 -0.05 1.76 6.61
C PRO A 55 1.29 2.53 6.57
N TRP A 56 1.60 3.08 5.40
CA TRP A 56 2.82 3.86 5.15
C TRP A 56 3.08 5.01 6.14
N GLU A 57 2.00 5.63 6.64
CA GLU A 57 2.06 6.73 7.60
C GLU A 57 2.65 6.30 8.94
N LYS A 58 2.48 5.02 9.29
CA LYS A 58 2.96 4.42 10.54
C LYS A 58 4.29 3.71 10.39
N ARG A 59 4.96 3.78 9.23
CA ARG A 59 6.18 3.01 8.96
C ARG A 59 7.30 3.23 9.98
N LEU A 60 7.37 4.43 10.59
CA LEU A 60 8.39 4.82 11.56
C LEU A 60 8.13 4.36 13.01
N GLU A 61 6.99 3.71 13.28
CA GLU A 61 6.73 3.09 14.58
C GLU A 61 7.75 1.96 14.82
N ARG A 62 8.43 1.90 15.97
CA ARG A 62 9.51 0.89 16.16
C ARG A 62 9.02 -0.47 16.65
N GLU A 63 7.78 -0.50 17.15
CA GLU A 63 7.16 -1.67 17.72
C GLU A 63 5.74 -1.87 17.14
N PRO A 64 5.26 -3.12 17.03
CA PRO A 64 6.03 -4.34 17.25
C PRO A 64 7.04 -4.58 16.11
N MET A 65 8.04 -5.41 16.37
CA MET A 65 9.03 -5.84 15.37
C MET A 65 8.99 -7.35 15.24
N LEU A 66 9.12 -7.85 14.01
CA LEU A 66 9.22 -9.26 13.71
C LEU A 66 10.69 -9.67 13.81
N GLN A 67 11.00 -10.60 14.71
CA GLN A 67 12.36 -11.10 14.90
C GLN A 67 12.42 -12.60 14.62
N SER A 68 13.54 -13.07 14.07
CA SER A 68 13.79 -14.49 13.89
C SER A 68 14.08 -15.21 15.20
N ASP A 69 13.72 -16.48 15.32
CA ASP A 69 13.89 -17.25 16.57
C ASP A 69 15.27 -17.91 16.68
N ALA A 70 15.68 -18.68 15.67
CA ALA A 70 16.87 -19.52 15.76
C ALA A 70 18.11 -18.94 15.05
N ASP A 71 17.93 -18.34 13.88
CA ASP A 71 19.01 -17.93 12.98
C ASP A 71 18.59 -16.72 12.13
N GLU A 72 19.40 -16.31 11.15
CA GLU A 72 19.14 -15.12 10.34
C GLU A 72 17.99 -15.27 9.32
N GLN A 73 17.53 -16.49 9.05
CA GLN A 73 16.52 -16.75 8.04
C GLN A 73 15.12 -16.42 8.53
N LEU A 74 14.34 -15.72 7.72
CA LEU A 74 12.92 -15.44 7.95
C LEU A 74 12.14 -15.65 6.69
N MET A 75 10.95 -16.23 6.82
CA MET A 75 10.09 -16.47 5.67
C MET A 75 8.67 -16.03 5.95
N ILE A 76 8.14 -15.14 5.11
CA ILE A 76 6.85 -14.48 5.34
C ILE A 76 5.95 -14.75 4.14
N TYR A 77 4.75 -15.26 4.41
CA TYR A 77 3.71 -15.47 3.42
C TYR A 77 2.66 -14.35 3.47
N LEU A 78 2.47 -13.68 2.34
CA LEU A 78 1.50 -12.59 2.17
C LEU A 78 0.48 -12.95 1.07
N PRO A 79 -0.67 -13.52 1.42
CA PRO A 79 -1.79 -13.68 0.50
C PRO A 79 -2.54 -12.35 0.32
N PHE A 80 -3.04 -12.11 -0.89
CA PHE A 80 -3.87 -10.96 -1.20
C PHE A 80 -5.33 -11.38 -1.39
N THR A 81 -6.25 -10.53 -0.93
CA THR A 81 -7.71 -10.68 -1.10
C THR A 81 -8.15 -10.52 -2.55
N THR A 82 -7.41 -9.73 -3.33
CA THR A 82 -7.63 -9.54 -4.77
C THR A 82 -6.31 -9.53 -5.51
N ALA A 83 -6.33 -9.77 -6.82
CA ALA A 83 -5.12 -9.67 -7.62
C ALA A 83 -4.58 -8.22 -7.64
N VAL A 84 -3.32 -8.05 -7.27
CA VAL A 84 -2.64 -6.76 -7.20
C VAL A 84 -1.53 -6.64 -8.23
N ARG A 85 -1.24 -5.39 -8.60
CA ARG A 85 -0.05 -4.98 -9.34
C ARG A 85 0.92 -4.33 -8.39
N ILE A 86 2.09 -4.94 -8.18
CA ILE A 86 3.11 -4.40 -7.26
C ILE A 86 4.19 -3.70 -8.10
N GLN A 87 4.48 -2.45 -7.78
CA GLN A 87 5.49 -1.63 -8.45
C GLN A 87 6.78 -1.50 -7.64
N ALA A 88 6.66 -1.44 -6.32
CA ALA A 88 7.80 -1.41 -5.41
C ALA A 88 7.42 -2.01 -4.06
N LEU A 89 8.44 -2.40 -3.30
CA LEU A 89 8.32 -2.77 -1.89
C LEU A 89 9.28 -1.91 -1.06
N SER A 90 8.95 -1.73 0.21
CA SER A 90 9.81 -1.07 1.19
C SER A 90 9.90 -2.00 2.41
N LEU A 91 11.10 -2.14 2.93
CA LEU A 91 11.38 -2.98 4.09
C LEU A 91 12.31 -2.21 5.01
N ILE A 92 11.87 -1.98 6.25
CA ILE A 92 12.65 -1.32 7.29
C ILE A 92 13.01 -2.37 8.33
N GLY A 93 14.30 -2.61 8.54
CA GLY A 93 14.80 -3.44 9.63
C GLY A 93 15.08 -2.65 10.90
N SER A 94 15.54 -3.33 11.96
CA SER A 94 15.95 -2.68 13.21
C SER A 94 17.20 -1.78 13.07
N GLY A 95 17.91 -1.90 11.94
CA GLY A 95 19.24 -1.35 11.71
C GLY A 95 20.34 -2.16 12.39
N GLY A 96 21.60 -1.82 12.07
CA GLY A 96 22.77 -2.52 12.59
C GLY A 96 22.94 -3.91 11.98
N ARG A 97 23.47 -4.86 12.75
CA ARG A 97 23.82 -6.20 12.27
C ARG A 97 22.61 -7.12 12.03
N ALA A 98 21.54 -6.94 12.83
CA ALA A 98 20.29 -7.69 12.69
C ALA A 98 19.40 -7.21 11.52
N ASN A 99 19.84 -6.19 10.78
CA ASN A 99 19.10 -5.72 9.61
C ASN A 99 19.16 -6.79 8.50
N PRO A 100 18.04 -7.07 7.82
CA PRO A 100 18.05 -8.01 6.71
C PRO A 100 18.93 -7.48 5.57
N LYS A 101 19.64 -8.39 4.90
CA LYS A 101 20.60 -8.07 3.83
C LYS A 101 20.13 -8.60 2.48
N THR A 102 19.64 -9.83 2.42
CA THR A 102 19.24 -10.46 1.16
C THR A 102 17.76 -10.79 1.20
N LEU A 103 16.97 -10.21 0.28
CA LEU A 103 15.54 -10.47 0.14
C LEU A 103 15.24 -11.16 -1.20
N LYS A 104 14.70 -12.36 -1.12
CA LYS A 104 14.19 -13.15 -2.26
C LYS A 104 12.68 -13.17 -2.25
N VAL A 105 12.06 -13.04 -3.42
CA VAL A 105 10.60 -13.01 -3.55
C VAL A 105 10.11 -14.05 -4.54
N PHE A 106 9.04 -14.74 -4.15
CA PHE A 106 8.34 -15.73 -4.96
C PHE A 106 6.86 -15.39 -5.05
N LEU A 107 6.31 -15.40 -6.26
CA LEU A 107 4.93 -14.98 -6.51
C LEU A 107 4.05 -16.19 -6.86
N ASN A 108 2.83 -16.19 -6.35
CA ASN A 108 1.79 -17.17 -6.69
C ASN A 108 2.20 -18.63 -6.46
N VAL A 109 2.98 -18.87 -5.41
CA VAL A 109 3.35 -20.23 -4.96
C VAL A 109 2.50 -20.57 -3.74
N GLU A 110 1.86 -21.74 -3.74
CA GLU A 110 0.97 -22.18 -2.65
C GLU A 110 1.73 -22.56 -1.39
N HIS A 111 2.80 -23.35 -1.55
CA HIS A 111 3.60 -23.87 -0.45
C HIS A 111 5.08 -23.65 -0.75
N MET A 112 5.79 -23.12 0.22
CA MET A 112 7.22 -22.94 0.14
C MET A 112 7.82 -23.05 1.54
N ASP A 113 8.98 -23.69 1.61
CA ASP A 113 9.81 -23.91 2.78
C ASP A 113 11.24 -23.44 2.50
N PHE A 114 12.12 -23.51 3.49
CA PHE A 114 13.50 -23.01 3.37
C PHE A 114 14.32 -23.76 2.30
N ASP A 115 14.28 -25.10 2.26
CA ASP A 115 14.98 -25.89 1.25
C ASP A 115 14.49 -25.56 -0.17
N SER A 116 13.17 -25.44 -0.33
CA SER A 116 12.54 -25.04 -1.59
C SER A 116 12.92 -23.62 -2.00
N ALA A 117 12.99 -22.68 -1.06
CA ALA A 117 13.34 -21.28 -1.30
C ALA A 117 14.83 -21.09 -1.65
N GLU A 118 15.72 -21.96 -1.17
CA GLU A 118 17.14 -21.94 -1.52
C GLU A 118 17.42 -22.56 -2.89
N SER A 119 16.70 -23.63 -3.24
CA SER A 119 16.90 -24.36 -4.50
C SER A 119 16.15 -23.76 -5.69
N THR A 120 15.03 -23.05 -5.45
CA THR A 120 14.20 -22.45 -6.49
C THR A 120 14.69 -21.05 -6.88
N ALA A 121 14.74 -20.77 -8.18
CA ALA A 121 15.08 -19.44 -8.66
C ALA A 121 14.01 -18.40 -8.22
N PRO A 122 14.38 -17.34 -7.49
CA PRO A 122 13.42 -16.33 -7.06
C PRO A 122 12.86 -15.55 -8.25
N THR A 123 11.64 -15.04 -8.10
CA THR A 123 11.03 -14.16 -9.11
C THR A 123 11.88 -12.91 -9.30
N GLN A 124 12.34 -12.37 -8.17
CA GLN A 124 13.29 -11.28 -8.06
C GLN A 124 14.00 -11.36 -6.70
N GLU A 125 15.24 -10.87 -6.66
CA GLU A 125 16.10 -10.80 -5.49
C GLU A 125 16.66 -9.38 -5.38
N TRP A 126 16.80 -8.89 -4.15
CA TRP A 126 17.39 -7.60 -3.83
C TRP A 126 18.40 -7.74 -2.69
N GLU A 127 19.53 -7.04 -2.84
CA GLU A 127 20.39 -6.69 -1.71
C GLU A 127 19.84 -5.43 -1.05
N LEU A 128 19.47 -5.55 0.22
CA LEU A 128 18.92 -4.49 1.05
C LEU A 128 20.04 -3.62 1.61
N VAL A 129 19.73 -2.36 1.90
CA VAL A 129 20.68 -1.46 2.56
C VAL A 129 20.59 -1.57 4.09
N PRO A 130 21.71 -1.44 4.82
CA PRO A 130 21.75 -1.64 6.27
C PRO A 130 21.13 -0.51 7.10
N ASP A 131 20.95 0.69 6.53
CA ASP A 131 20.62 1.91 7.27
C ASP A 131 19.39 2.67 6.73
N ASP A 132 18.41 1.97 6.15
CA ASP A 132 17.15 2.61 5.71
C ASP A 132 16.12 2.72 6.84
N ARG A 133 16.46 3.46 7.90
CA ARG A 133 15.60 3.58 9.09
C ARG A 133 14.34 4.41 8.86
N GLU A 134 14.31 5.20 7.79
CA GLU A 134 13.19 6.09 7.45
C GLU A 134 12.25 5.50 6.38
N GLY A 135 12.62 4.36 5.79
CA GLY A 135 11.90 3.77 4.66
C GLY A 135 12.03 4.59 3.38
N ASN A 136 13.16 5.26 3.16
CA ASN A 136 13.41 6.09 1.99
C ASN A 136 13.79 5.24 0.76
N VAL A 137 14.20 4.00 0.96
CA VAL A 137 14.60 3.11 -0.13
C VAL A 137 13.38 2.34 -0.66
N GLU A 138 13.11 2.55 -1.95
CA GLU A 138 12.10 1.80 -2.69
C GLU A 138 12.78 0.69 -3.52
N TYR A 139 12.45 -0.57 -3.22
CA TYR A 139 12.91 -1.71 -4.01
C TYR A 139 11.95 -1.96 -5.16
N THR A 140 12.32 -1.45 -6.35
CA THR A 140 11.49 -1.52 -7.55
C THR A 140 11.36 -2.95 -8.08
N THR A 141 10.14 -3.30 -8.49
CA THR A 141 9.84 -4.62 -9.06
C THR A 141 9.93 -4.60 -10.58
N LYS A 142 10.20 -5.77 -11.18
CA LYS A 142 10.05 -5.97 -12.63
C LYS A 142 8.57 -6.01 -12.98
N TYR A 143 7.99 -4.84 -13.26
CA TYR A 143 6.55 -4.63 -13.47
C TYR A 143 5.85 -5.74 -14.27
N THR A 144 6.47 -6.25 -15.34
CA THR A 144 5.91 -7.34 -16.18
C THR A 144 5.60 -8.63 -15.43
N LYS A 145 6.37 -8.97 -14.40
CA LYS A 145 6.14 -10.17 -13.57
C LYS A 145 5.13 -9.93 -12.44
N TYR A 146 4.95 -8.67 -12.02
CA TYR A 146 4.18 -8.30 -10.84
C TYR A 146 2.79 -7.74 -11.20
N GLN A 147 2.21 -8.13 -12.34
CA GLN A 147 0.91 -7.62 -12.80
C GLN A 147 -0.32 -8.31 -12.18
N ASN A 148 -0.16 -9.56 -11.74
CA ASN A 148 -1.27 -10.39 -11.30
C ASN A 148 -0.81 -11.24 -10.11
N VAL A 149 -0.52 -10.56 -9.01
CA VAL A 149 -0.03 -11.19 -7.78
C VAL A 149 -1.23 -11.49 -6.88
N ARG A 150 -1.40 -12.77 -6.52
CA ARG A 150 -2.42 -13.28 -5.59
C ARG A 150 -1.82 -13.71 -4.27
N SER A 151 -0.57 -14.16 -4.27
CA SER A 151 0.20 -14.44 -3.07
C SER A 151 1.67 -14.13 -3.31
N MET A 152 2.40 -13.85 -2.23
CA MET A 152 3.81 -13.53 -2.27
C MET A 152 4.51 -14.14 -1.06
N TRP A 153 5.63 -14.82 -1.30
CA TRP A 153 6.58 -15.22 -0.27
C TRP A 153 7.74 -14.23 -0.27
N LEU A 154 8.09 -13.74 0.92
CA LEU A 154 9.30 -12.98 1.19
C LEU A 154 10.25 -13.89 1.97
N PHE A 155 11.41 -14.19 1.40
CA PHE A 155 12.44 -14.98 2.07
C PHE A 155 13.66 -14.09 2.31
N ILE A 156 13.97 -13.89 3.58
CA ILE A 156 15.20 -13.25 4.01
C ILE A 156 16.19 -14.36 4.30
N SER A 157 17.28 -14.42 3.54
CA SER A 157 18.27 -15.50 3.65
C SER A 157 19.51 -15.11 4.46
N GLU A 158 19.80 -13.82 4.57
CA GLU A 158 20.99 -13.29 5.25
C GLU A 158 20.68 -11.94 5.92
N ASN A 159 21.44 -11.61 6.95
CA ASN A 159 21.49 -10.29 7.57
C ASN A 159 22.90 -9.67 7.47
N PHE A 160 23.14 -8.55 8.17
CA PHE A 160 24.42 -7.85 8.20
C PHE A 160 25.39 -8.38 9.29
N GLY A 161 25.35 -9.68 9.57
CA GLY A 161 26.23 -10.38 10.52
C GLY A 161 25.76 -10.36 11.96
N GLY A 162 24.44 -10.33 12.17
CA GLY A 162 23.79 -10.55 13.45
C GLY A 162 23.34 -12.01 13.60
N ASP A 163 23.10 -12.45 14.84
CA ASP A 163 22.65 -13.82 15.09
C ASP A 163 21.20 -14.04 14.64
N ASN A 164 20.37 -12.99 14.74
CA ASN A 164 18.97 -12.98 14.37
C ASN A 164 18.66 -11.80 13.45
N THR A 165 17.59 -11.91 12.67
CA THR A 165 17.08 -10.85 11.79
C THR A 165 15.88 -10.17 12.43
N SER A 166 15.81 -8.84 12.35
CA SER A 166 14.70 -8.05 12.89
C SER A 166 14.14 -7.06 11.86
N ILE A 167 12.82 -7.13 11.66
CA ILE A 167 12.05 -6.33 10.69
C ILE A 167 11.03 -5.48 11.45
N GLN A 168 10.99 -4.19 11.18
CA GLN A 168 10.06 -3.24 11.82
C GLN A 168 8.89 -2.86 10.92
N TYR A 169 9.09 -2.86 9.61
CA TYR A 169 8.04 -2.47 8.67
C TYR A 169 8.18 -3.19 7.33
N ILE A 170 7.04 -3.61 6.77
CA ILE A 170 6.92 -4.08 5.39
C ILE A 170 5.81 -3.28 4.71
N GLY A 171 6.17 -2.60 3.61
CA GLY A 171 5.28 -1.81 2.79
C GLY A 171 5.26 -2.28 1.34
N LEU A 172 4.11 -2.17 0.69
CA LEU A 172 3.94 -2.50 -0.72
C LEU A 172 3.29 -1.33 -1.46
N LYS A 173 3.91 -0.93 -2.58
CA LYS A 173 3.46 0.14 -3.46
C LYS A 173 2.87 -0.46 -4.73
N GLY A 174 1.68 -0.02 -5.10
CA GLY A 174 1.08 -0.45 -6.36
C GLY A 174 -0.40 -0.16 -6.45
N THR A 175 -1.13 -1.00 -7.18
CA THR A 175 -2.57 -0.85 -7.39
C THR A 175 -3.27 -2.20 -7.30
N SER A 176 -4.40 -2.27 -6.61
CA SER A 176 -5.25 -3.45 -6.63
C SER A 176 -6.21 -3.41 -7.82
N THR A 177 -6.59 -4.59 -8.32
CA THR A 177 -7.55 -4.71 -9.42
C THR A 177 -9.00 -4.56 -8.94
N LYS A 178 -9.22 -4.05 -7.72
CA LYS A 178 -10.56 -3.78 -7.21
C LYS A 178 -11.27 -2.83 -8.17
N TYR A 179 -12.30 -3.34 -8.84
CA TYR A 179 -13.35 -2.48 -9.37
C TYR A 179 -13.79 -1.61 -8.20
N ARG A 180 -13.53 -0.32 -8.31
CA ARG A 180 -13.89 0.70 -7.34
C ARG A 180 -15.41 0.66 -7.16
N ARG A 181 -15.92 -0.22 -6.28
CA ARG A 181 -17.22 -0.06 -5.65
C ARG A 181 -17.05 1.05 -4.62
N GLU A 182 -16.75 2.25 -5.10
CA GLU A 182 -17.31 3.42 -4.43
C GLU A 182 -18.81 3.21 -4.56
N ALA A 183 -19.44 2.78 -3.46
CA ALA A 183 -20.86 2.91 -3.34
C ALA A 183 -21.16 4.38 -3.60
N VAL A 184 -21.64 4.68 -4.81
CA VAL A 184 -22.23 5.97 -5.13
C VAL A 184 -23.29 6.15 -4.07
N LYS A 185 -22.99 6.98 -3.07
CA LYS A 185 -23.99 7.49 -2.14
C LYS A 185 -24.89 8.37 -2.99
N THR A 186 -25.83 7.74 -3.69
CA THR A 186 -26.98 8.40 -4.28
C THR A 186 -27.73 8.96 -3.09
N SER A 187 -27.40 10.19 -2.72
CA SER A 187 -28.32 11.02 -1.96
C SER A 187 -29.46 11.31 -2.92
N TYR A 188 -30.46 10.44 -2.92
CA TYR A 188 -31.74 10.75 -3.54
C TYR A 188 -32.41 11.75 -2.61
N GLU A 189 -32.04 13.02 -2.73
CA GLU A 189 -32.79 14.09 -2.11
C GLU A 189 -34.10 14.22 -2.89
N LEU A 190 -35.08 13.36 -2.60
CA LEU A 190 -36.48 13.70 -2.81
C LEU A 190 -36.81 14.81 -1.82
N ARG A 191 -36.44 16.04 -2.16
CA ARG A 191 -37.15 17.21 -1.67
C ARG A 191 -38.30 17.45 -2.64
N PRO A 192 -39.55 17.06 -2.33
CA PRO A 192 -40.68 17.60 -3.05
C PRO A 192 -40.64 19.13 -2.89
N GLN A 193 -40.24 19.85 -3.95
CA GLN A 193 -40.40 21.29 -4.01
C GLN A 193 -41.89 21.58 -4.26
N VAL A 194 -42.63 21.82 -3.18
CA VAL A 194 -44.03 22.30 -3.22
C VAL A 194 -44.15 23.78 -3.59
N ALA A 195 -43.24 24.29 -4.43
CA ALA A 195 -43.09 25.73 -4.68
C ALA A 195 -43.04 26.10 -6.17
N ASP A 196 -43.67 25.31 -7.04
CA ASP A 196 -43.98 25.76 -8.40
C ASP A 196 -45.49 25.62 -8.67
N HIS A 197 -46.25 26.45 -7.98
CA HIS A 197 -47.60 26.80 -8.39
C HIS A 197 -47.73 28.32 -8.28
N LYS A 198 -47.41 29.00 -9.39
CA LYS A 198 -47.84 30.36 -9.71
C LYS A 198 -48.33 30.32 -11.15
N THR A 199 -49.63 30.15 -11.40
CA THR A 199 -50.78 31.07 -11.29
C THR A 199 -51.20 31.60 -12.66
N GLU A 200 -52.52 31.57 -12.83
CA GLU A 200 -53.38 32.42 -13.66
C GLU A 200 -53.78 32.00 -15.08
N ASN A 201 -55.03 32.41 -15.36
CA ASN A 201 -55.87 32.34 -16.56
C ASN A 201 -56.69 31.05 -16.76
N GLU A 202 -58.02 31.07 -16.94
CA GLU A 202 -58.93 32.14 -17.36
C GLU A 202 -60.35 31.97 -16.76
N SER A 203 -61.00 33.10 -16.52
CA SER A 203 -62.46 33.17 -16.46
C SER A 203 -63.03 32.91 -17.86
N PHE A 204 -63.92 31.92 -18.02
CA PHE A 204 -64.96 31.99 -19.04
C PHE A 204 -66.23 31.31 -18.55
N SER A 205 -67.27 32.15 -18.45
CA SER A 205 -68.65 31.81 -18.20
C SER A 205 -69.18 30.74 -19.16
N ARG A 206 -69.97 29.80 -18.66
CA ARG A 206 -71.09 29.26 -19.45
C ARG A 206 -72.22 28.73 -18.58
N SER A 207 -73.35 29.43 -18.69
CA SER A 207 -74.66 29.12 -18.14
C SER A 207 -75.24 27.85 -18.75
N ILE A 208 -75.82 26.96 -17.92
CA ILE A 208 -76.90 25.99 -18.18
C ILE A 208 -77.43 25.65 -16.76
N LEU A 209 -78.69 25.75 -16.34
CA LEU A 209 -80.03 25.82 -16.94
C LEU A 209 -80.91 26.69 -16.01
#